data_AF-A0A9E7N9I7-F1
#
_entry.id   AF-A0A9E7N9I7-F1
#
_cell.length_a   1.000
_cell.length_b   1.000
_cell.length_c   1.000
_cell.angle_alpha   90.00
_cell.angle_beta   90.00
_cell.angle_gamma   90.00
#
_symmetry.space_group_name_H-M   'P 1'
#
loop_
_entity.id
_entity.type
_entity.pdbx_description
1 polymer ?
#
loop_
_entity_poly.entity_id
_entity_poly.type
_entity_poly.pdbx_seq_one_letter_code
_entity_poly.pdbx_strand_id
1 'polypeptide(L)'
;MERYDLVYRLYDEFDTKTLREYQEFVDVFPPIDSRVALEHWQDASEELESRKDEIRSSFAAGETLAEVAARTTRDQAFTALDLEARYGRAVNVLVLDVDETLRSAGGTDNEIPRDTLHVLTEFHEAGIPIVICTGQTLENVKGFAIQGLGSEIVHSGNLSIVYETGNGVFTPGHGADTKQLLYEDLDAEIRDVFDDVRARVLPDAPEDLRRGCHLQGNEFNVTMKPNYETGSSRAREIIDDALVYMIDLLGGAVAEAVDWSGDDTTEAGDDGATKPAGYARAFYATEDPEIRGVLEQCGAYLDVDRSSVPNALADVFERIDVAYYEADAAEIGSLELDKVAGVERALSVLDVEDPFALVMGDSKSDLRVMEWVARNDAGIAAAPEHASEDVLEHVLGSDELVFDRGKSVDVLRTVYALNRFARLER
;
A
#
# COMPACT_ATOMS: atom_id res chain seq x y z
N MET A 1 36.17 3.31 -6.91
CA MET A 1 37.26 2.39 -6.50
C MET A 1 37.61 2.64 -5.04
N GLU A 2 38.00 3.86 -4.64
CA GLU A 2 38.32 4.17 -3.24
C GLU A 2 37.17 3.87 -2.24
N ARG A 3 35.90 4.18 -2.57
CA ARG A 3 34.75 3.90 -1.68
C ARG A 3 34.50 2.39 -1.45
N TYR A 4 34.59 1.58 -2.50
CA TYR A 4 34.45 0.13 -2.38
C TYR A 4 35.58 -0.48 -1.55
N ASP A 5 36.82 0.01 -1.73
CA ASP A 5 37.97 -0.45 -0.95
C ASP A 5 37.84 -0.04 0.54
N LEU A 6 37.23 1.11 0.83
CA LEU A 6 36.92 1.54 2.20
C LEU A 6 35.88 0.63 2.86
N VAL A 7 34.76 0.36 2.19
CA VAL A 7 33.72 -0.54 2.71
C VAL A 7 34.23 -1.98 2.82
N TYR A 8 35.04 -2.44 1.88
CA TYR A 8 35.70 -3.75 1.99
C TYR A 8 36.54 -3.83 3.26
N ARG A 9 37.43 -2.86 3.50
CA ARG A 9 38.27 -2.84 4.71
C ARG A 9 37.45 -2.74 5.98
N LEU A 10 36.39 -1.92 5.99
CA LEU A 10 35.48 -1.79 7.14
C LEU A 10 34.92 -3.14 7.58
N TYR A 11 34.38 -3.92 6.65
CA TYR A 11 33.76 -5.22 6.97
C TYR A 11 34.77 -6.37 7.15
N ASP A 12 36.02 -6.20 6.71
CA ASP A 12 37.09 -7.20 6.85
C ASP A 12 37.90 -7.01 8.15
N GLU A 13 38.16 -5.76 8.53
CA GLU A 13 39.03 -5.42 9.67
C GLU A 13 38.27 -5.29 11.00
N PHE A 14 36.98 -4.95 10.96
CA PHE A 14 36.16 -4.69 12.16
C PHE A 14 35.08 -5.75 12.38
N ASP A 15 34.80 -6.05 13.66
CA ASP A 15 33.68 -6.92 14.05
C ASP A 15 32.33 -6.16 13.99
N THR A 16 31.93 -5.89 12.75
CA THR A 16 30.67 -5.19 12.41
C THR A 16 29.43 -5.99 12.77
N LYS A 17 29.54 -7.32 12.92
CA LYS A 17 28.44 -8.17 13.36
C LYS A 17 28.08 -7.86 14.82
N THR A 18 29.05 -7.92 15.72
CA THR A 18 28.84 -7.60 17.14
C THR A 18 28.44 -6.13 17.31
N LEU A 19 29.05 -5.21 16.55
CA LEU A 19 28.65 -3.79 16.56
C LEU A 19 27.15 -3.62 16.25
N ARG A 20 26.63 -4.32 15.23
CA ARG A 20 25.21 -4.26 14.86
C ARG A 20 24.29 -4.89 15.92
N GLU A 21 24.73 -5.98 16.56
CA GLU A 21 23.99 -6.59 17.68
C GLU A 21 23.83 -5.60 18.86
N TYR A 22 24.87 -4.81 19.17
CA TYR A 22 24.77 -3.74 20.16
C TYR A 22 23.86 -2.59 19.71
N GLN A 23 23.97 -2.16 18.45
CA GLN A 23 23.10 -1.12 17.89
C GLN A 23 21.63 -1.53 17.98
N GLU A 24 21.29 -2.72 17.51
CA GLU A 24 19.92 -3.27 17.57
C GLU A 24 19.39 -3.34 19.01
N PHE A 25 20.22 -3.75 19.97
CA PHE A 25 19.83 -3.78 21.37
C PHE A 25 19.51 -2.38 21.91
N VAL A 26 20.34 -1.37 21.62
CA VAL A 26 20.16 0.00 22.09
C VAL A 26 18.93 0.65 21.47
N ASP A 27 18.69 0.40 20.18
CA ASP A 27 17.62 1.00 19.38
C ASP A 27 16.23 0.44 19.72
N VAL A 28 16.14 -0.88 19.94
CA VAL A 28 14.85 -1.58 20.07
C VAL A 28 14.45 -1.76 21.54
N PHE A 29 15.42 -1.81 22.45
CA PHE A 29 15.15 -2.03 23.86
C PHE A 29 15.11 -0.68 24.60
N PRO A 30 13.91 -0.16 24.93
CA PRO A 30 13.82 1.10 25.63
C PRO A 30 14.47 0.97 27.03
N PRO A 31 15.06 2.04 27.57
CA PRO A 31 15.51 2.06 28.95
C PRO A 31 14.29 1.88 29.87
N ILE A 32 14.15 0.69 30.45
CA ILE A 32 13.07 0.38 31.41
C ILE A 32 13.42 0.99 32.76
N ASP A 33 12.43 1.42 33.56
CA ASP A 33 12.56 1.86 34.97
C ASP A 33 13.03 0.74 35.94
N SER A 34 13.77 -0.24 35.44
CA SER A 34 14.49 -1.24 36.23
C SER A 34 15.94 -0.85 36.25
N ARG A 35 16.49 -0.61 37.44
CA ARG A 35 17.91 -0.29 37.62
C ARG A 35 18.84 -1.31 36.95
N VAL A 36 18.49 -2.60 37.00
CA VAL A 36 19.28 -3.67 36.38
C VAL A 36 19.23 -3.58 34.85
N ALA A 37 18.06 -3.27 34.29
CA ALA A 37 17.92 -3.09 32.85
C ALA A 37 18.67 -1.82 32.37
N LEU A 38 18.64 -0.74 33.16
CA LEU A 38 19.39 0.48 32.89
C LEU A 38 20.90 0.25 32.92
N GLU A 39 21.42 -0.49 33.90
CA GLU A 39 22.85 -0.84 33.97
C GLU A 39 23.28 -1.62 32.71
N HIS A 40 22.52 -2.65 32.30
CA HIS A 40 22.81 -3.39 31.07
C HIS A 40 22.69 -2.54 29.79
N TRP A 41 21.72 -1.63 29.74
CA TRP A 41 21.56 -0.72 28.61
C TRP A 41 22.70 0.28 28.51
N GLN A 42 23.15 0.82 29.65
CA GLN A 42 24.32 1.71 29.72
C GLN A 42 25.59 0.99 29.29
N ASP A 43 25.85 -0.21 29.81
CA ASP A 43 27.02 -1.01 29.42
C ASP A 43 27.02 -1.29 27.90
N ALA A 44 25.86 -1.65 27.33
CA ALA A 44 25.70 -1.87 25.90
C ALA A 44 25.93 -0.60 25.07
N SER A 45 25.42 0.54 25.55
CA SER A 45 25.59 1.84 24.89
C SER A 45 27.05 2.31 24.93
N GLU A 46 27.77 2.08 26.03
CA GLU A 46 29.20 2.43 26.15
C GLU A 46 30.06 1.55 25.23
N GLU A 47 29.78 0.25 25.15
CA GLU A 47 30.49 -0.68 24.25
C GLU A 47 30.20 -0.37 22.77
N LEU A 48 28.94 -0.03 22.43
CA LEU A 48 28.57 0.43 21.09
C LEU A 48 29.38 1.65 20.68
N GLU A 49 29.45 2.66 21.54
CA GLU A 49 30.14 3.92 21.25
C GLU A 49 31.66 3.71 21.12
N SER A 50 32.25 2.91 22.01
CA SER A 50 33.67 2.53 21.93
C SER A 50 34.03 1.90 20.58
N ARG A 51 33.20 0.99 20.08
CA ARG A 51 33.40 0.32 18.78
C ARG A 51 33.20 1.28 17.60
N LYS A 52 32.21 2.18 17.68
CA LYS A 52 32.03 3.24 16.67
C LYS A 52 33.25 4.17 16.63
N ASP A 53 33.81 4.54 17.77
CA ASP A 53 35.00 5.40 17.87
C ASP A 53 36.26 4.76 17.26
N GLU A 54 36.41 3.45 17.39
CA GLU A 54 37.49 2.70 16.73
C GLU A 54 37.40 2.82 15.20
N ILE A 55 36.20 2.71 14.63
CA ILE A 55 35.95 2.90 13.20
C ILE A 55 36.15 4.38 12.82
N ARG A 56 35.58 5.32 13.60
CA ARG A 56 35.68 6.76 13.34
C ARG A 56 37.13 7.24 13.24
N SER A 57 38.00 6.71 14.10
CA SER A 57 39.43 7.07 14.14
C SER A 57 40.27 6.40 13.04
N SER A 58 39.77 5.33 12.42
CA SER A 58 40.50 4.55 11.43
C SER A 58 40.30 5.03 9.99
N PHE A 59 39.26 5.82 9.71
CA PHE A 59 38.91 6.29 8.37
C PHE A 59 38.69 7.81 8.31
N ALA A 60 39.03 8.43 7.18
CA ALA A 60 38.76 9.85 6.95
C ALA A 60 37.25 10.17 6.92
N ALA A 61 36.44 9.26 6.36
CA ALA A 61 34.98 9.31 6.40
C ALA A 61 34.40 8.47 7.57
N GLY A 62 35.13 8.41 8.68
CA GLY A 62 34.88 7.49 9.78
C GLY A 62 33.49 7.60 10.41
N GLU A 63 32.93 8.82 10.50
CA GLU A 63 31.57 9.03 11.02
C GLU A 63 30.51 8.32 10.18
N THR A 64 30.59 8.46 8.86
CA THR A 64 29.67 7.79 7.95
C THR A 64 29.83 6.27 8.02
N LEU A 65 31.08 5.79 8.01
CA LEU A 65 31.38 4.36 8.00
C LEU A 65 30.98 3.67 9.31
N ALA A 66 31.15 4.33 10.47
CA ALA A 66 30.70 3.81 11.75
C ALA A 66 29.17 3.64 11.79
N GLU A 67 28.42 4.63 11.31
CA GLU A 67 26.96 4.56 11.27
C GLU A 67 26.44 3.51 10.27
N VAL A 68 27.11 3.35 9.12
CA VAL A 68 26.80 2.28 8.14
C VAL A 68 27.10 0.90 8.73
N ALA A 69 28.29 0.70 9.31
CA ALA A 69 28.68 -0.56 9.92
C ALA A 69 27.75 -1.00 11.06
N ALA A 70 27.25 -0.04 11.83
CA ALA A 70 26.37 -0.31 12.96
C ALA A 70 24.97 -0.76 12.53
N ARG A 71 24.51 -0.43 11.30
CA ARG A 71 23.14 -0.74 10.85
C ARG A 71 23.07 -1.78 9.75
N THR A 72 24.11 -1.92 8.93
CA THR A 72 24.03 -2.74 7.71
C THR A 72 24.94 -3.96 7.75
N THR A 73 24.51 -5.02 7.09
CA THR A 73 25.39 -6.13 6.72
C THR A 73 26.35 -5.69 5.60
N ARG A 74 27.38 -6.50 5.36
CA ARG A 74 28.30 -6.28 4.24
C ARG A 74 27.52 -6.19 2.92
N ASP A 75 26.66 -7.15 2.65
CA ASP A 75 25.93 -7.21 1.38
C ASP A 75 25.04 -5.98 1.19
N GLN A 76 24.30 -5.57 2.24
CA GLN A 76 23.50 -4.34 2.22
C GLN A 76 24.33 -3.09 1.93
N ALA A 77 25.51 -2.96 2.53
CA ALA A 77 26.41 -1.82 2.28
C ALA A 77 26.96 -1.79 0.85
N PHE A 78 27.26 -2.95 0.27
CA PHE A 78 27.70 -3.04 -1.13
C PHE A 78 26.54 -2.76 -2.10
N THR A 79 25.35 -3.29 -1.86
CA THR A 79 24.14 -2.95 -2.63
C THR A 79 23.88 -1.44 -2.59
N ALA A 80 23.99 -0.82 -1.42
CA ALA A 80 23.85 0.63 -1.27
C ALA A 80 24.89 1.43 -2.09
N LEU A 81 26.13 0.95 -2.16
CA LEU A 81 27.16 1.56 -3.02
C LEU A 81 26.84 1.39 -4.51
N ASP A 82 26.34 0.22 -4.92
CA ASP A 82 25.95 -0.04 -6.30
C ASP A 82 24.79 0.87 -6.73
N LEU A 83 23.81 1.09 -5.86
CA LEU A 83 22.72 2.04 -6.06
C LEU A 83 23.24 3.49 -6.12
N GLU A 84 24.14 3.91 -5.22
CA GLU A 84 24.74 5.25 -5.26
C GLU A 84 25.53 5.47 -6.55
N ALA A 85 26.26 4.46 -7.01
CA ALA A 85 27.02 4.53 -8.25
C ALA A 85 26.10 4.59 -9.48
N ARG A 86 24.97 3.89 -9.45
CA ARG A 86 23.98 3.85 -10.53
C ARG A 86 23.21 5.16 -10.65
N TYR A 87 22.66 5.66 -9.55
CA TYR A 87 21.72 6.79 -9.55
C TYR A 87 22.38 8.11 -9.13
N GLY A 88 23.40 8.08 -8.27
CA GLY A 88 24.05 9.29 -7.74
C GLY A 88 23.12 10.17 -6.89
N ARG A 89 22.02 9.62 -6.38
CA ARG A 89 20.97 10.32 -5.63
C ARG A 89 20.69 9.59 -4.32
N ALA A 90 20.34 10.37 -3.29
CA ALA A 90 19.79 9.86 -2.06
C ALA A 90 18.27 9.70 -2.20
N VAL A 91 17.70 8.68 -1.55
CA VAL A 91 16.25 8.58 -1.37
C VAL A 91 15.79 9.73 -0.49
N ASN A 92 14.80 10.50 -0.95
CA ASN A 92 14.27 11.67 -0.27
C ASN A 92 12.80 11.54 0.13
N VAL A 93 12.14 10.42 -0.17
CA VAL A 93 10.79 10.09 0.28
C VAL A 93 10.60 8.56 0.32
N LEU A 94 9.82 8.07 1.28
CA LEU A 94 9.43 6.66 1.36
C LEU A 94 7.98 6.50 0.92
N VAL A 95 7.69 5.56 0.02
CA VAL A 95 6.33 5.20 -0.43
C VAL A 95 6.11 3.73 -0.11
N LEU A 96 5.29 3.45 0.90
CA LEU A 96 5.25 2.14 1.55
C LEU A 96 3.83 1.58 1.56
N ASP A 97 3.64 0.39 1.01
CA ASP A 97 2.48 -0.44 1.33
C ASP A 97 2.60 -1.05 2.73
N VAL A 98 1.47 -1.40 3.35
CA VAL A 98 1.41 -1.92 4.72
C VAL A 98 1.20 -3.43 4.74
N ASP A 99 0.13 -3.90 4.11
CA ASP A 99 -0.37 -5.27 4.22
C ASP A 99 0.45 -6.19 3.32
N GLU A 100 0.90 -7.34 3.83
CA GLU A 100 1.86 -8.24 3.17
C GLU A 100 3.21 -7.60 2.75
N THR A 101 3.42 -6.31 3.00
CA THR A 101 4.67 -5.58 2.73
C THR A 101 5.44 -5.22 4.00
N LEU A 102 4.97 -4.26 4.79
CA LEU A 102 5.62 -3.90 6.07
C LEU A 102 5.26 -4.88 7.19
N ARG A 103 4.08 -5.49 7.12
CA ARG A 103 3.60 -6.58 7.99
C ARG A 103 3.11 -7.74 7.15
N SER A 104 3.03 -8.94 7.72
CA SER A 104 2.34 -10.07 7.08
C SER A 104 1.67 -10.98 8.11
N ALA A 105 0.59 -11.63 7.70
CA ALA A 105 -0.10 -12.60 8.54
C ALA A 105 0.79 -13.81 8.86
N GLY A 106 1.63 -14.22 7.90
CA GLY A 106 2.49 -15.40 8.04
C GLY A 106 3.81 -15.17 8.77
N GLY A 107 4.30 -13.93 8.83
CA GLY A 107 5.64 -13.61 9.35
C GLY A 107 5.65 -12.74 10.60
N THR A 108 4.66 -11.87 10.77
CA THR A 108 4.70 -10.82 11.81
C THR A 108 3.41 -10.74 12.63
N ASP A 109 2.53 -11.73 12.52
CA ASP A 109 1.22 -11.77 13.20
C ASP A 109 0.39 -10.49 12.95
N ASN A 110 0.48 -9.95 11.72
CA ASN A 110 -0.15 -8.70 11.30
C ASN A 110 0.30 -7.42 12.05
N GLU A 111 1.47 -7.46 12.70
CA GLU A 111 2.13 -6.28 13.27
C GLU A 111 3.34 -5.86 12.43
N ILE A 112 3.66 -4.56 12.36
CA ILE A 112 4.94 -4.14 11.76
C ILE A 112 6.05 -4.44 12.79
N PRO A 113 7.14 -5.12 12.39
CA PRO A 113 8.28 -5.38 13.28
C PRO A 113 8.83 -4.12 13.93
N ARG A 114 9.24 -4.22 15.20
CA ARG A 114 9.79 -3.06 15.96
C ARG A 114 11.00 -2.43 15.27
N ASP A 115 11.88 -3.24 14.71
CA ASP A 115 13.08 -2.75 14.02
C ASP A 115 12.71 -1.93 12.77
N THR A 116 11.67 -2.35 12.04
CA THR A 116 11.13 -1.58 10.92
C THR A 116 10.57 -0.24 11.40
N LEU A 117 9.75 -0.23 12.46
CA LEU A 117 9.21 1.01 13.05
C LEU A 117 10.32 1.96 13.53
N HIS A 118 11.38 1.41 14.13
CA HIS A 118 12.53 2.18 14.56
C HIS A 118 13.22 2.87 13.38
N VAL A 119 13.54 2.13 12.30
CA VAL A 119 14.20 2.72 11.12
C VAL A 119 13.30 3.73 10.40
N LEU A 120 11.98 3.51 10.37
CA LEU A 120 11.03 4.51 9.84
C LEU A 120 11.04 5.80 10.68
N THR A 121 11.16 5.67 12.00
CA THR A 121 11.33 6.83 12.90
C THR A 121 12.63 7.56 12.59
N GLU A 122 13.76 6.86 12.41
CA GLU A 122 15.03 7.49 12.05
C GLU A 122 14.95 8.25 10.71
N PHE A 123 14.25 7.71 9.72
CA PHE A 123 14.04 8.41 8.44
C PHE A 123 13.21 9.68 8.60
N HIS A 124 12.12 9.60 9.38
CA HIS A 124 11.28 10.73 9.70
C HIS A 124 12.06 11.84 10.43
N GLU A 125 12.84 11.48 11.45
CA GLU A 125 13.72 12.40 12.19
C GLU A 125 14.80 13.02 11.31
N ALA A 126 15.26 12.29 10.29
CA ALA A 126 16.18 12.79 9.27
C ALA A 126 15.50 13.71 8.23
N GLY A 127 14.20 13.99 8.38
CA GLY A 127 13.41 14.87 7.52
C GLY A 127 12.93 14.21 6.23
N ILE A 128 12.96 12.88 6.12
CA ILE A 128 12.47 12.15 4.95
C ILE A 128 10.98 11.88 5.12
N PRO A 129 10.11 12.42 4.24
CA PRO A 129 8.68 12.17 4.33
C PRO A 129 8.32 10.71 4.10
N ILE A 130 7.24 10.28 4.73
CA ILE A 130 6.70 8.91 4.61
C ILE A 130 5.30 8.99 4.02
N VAL A 131 5.09 8.32 2.90
CA VAL A 131 3.79 8.12 2.26
C VAL A 131 3.37 6.68 2.44
N ILE A 132 2.34 6.43 3.26
CA ILE A 132 1.72 5.12 3.39
C ILE A 132 0.65 4.97 2.30
N CYS A 133 0.74 3.95 1.46
CA CYS A 133 -0.22 3.69 0.38
C CYS A 133 -0.91 2.36 0.61
N THR A 134 -2.25 2.32 0.60
CA THR A 134 -2.96 1.08 0.95
C THR A 134 -4.41 1.10 0.44
N GLY A 135 -4.97 -0.10 0.25
CA GLY A 135 -6.40 -0.28 -0.04
C GLY A 135 -7.32 -0.14 1.17
N GLN A 136 -6.76 0.00 2.38
CA GLN A 136 -7.54 0.12 3.61
C GLN A 136 -8.17 1.51 3.76
N THR A 137 -9.20 1.61 4.61
CA THR A 137 -9.85 2.88 4.95
C THR A 137 -8.92 3.79 5.76
N LEU A 138 -9.14 5.11 5.64
CA LEU A 138 -8.34 6.10 6.37
C LEU A 138 -8.29 5.83 7.89
N GLU A 139 -9.44 5.55 8.51
CA GLU A 139 -9.51 5.34 9.96
C GLU A 139 -8.74 4.10 10.42
N ASN A 140 -8.77 3.02 9.63
CA ASN A 140 -8.01 1.80 9.93
C ASN A 140 -6.50 2.07 9.88
N VAL A 141 -6.03 2.69 8.80
CA VAL A 141 -4.60 2.94 8.56
C VAL A 141 -4.06 3.98 9.53
N LYS A 142 -4.83 5.03 9.80
CA LYS A 142 -4.49 6.05 10.79
C LYS A 142 -4.41 5.45 12.20
N GLY A 143 -5.36 4.59 12.57
CA GLY A 143 -5.34 3.88 13.86
C GLY A 143 -4.09 3.03 14.00
N PHE A 144 -3.77 2.25 12.96
CA PHE A 144 -2.56 1.44 12.90
C PHE A 144 -1.28 2.28 12.94
N ALA A 145 -1.18 3.35 12.14
CA ALA A 145 -0.01 4.22 12.09
C ALA A 145 0.24 4.91 13.43
N ILE A 146 -0.80 5.34 14.15
CA ILE A 146 -0.67 5.92 15.50
C ILE A 146 -0.18 4.87 16.49
N GLN A 147 -0.62 3.61 16.38
CA GLN A 147 -0.18 2.53 17.25
C GLN A 147 1.28 2.12 16.98
N GLY A 148 1.70 2.08 15.71
CA GLY A 148 3.05 1.69 15.31
C GLY A 148 4.08 2.81 15.42
N LEU A 149 3.85 3.93 14.74
CA LEU A 149 4.79 5.06 14.64
C LEU A 149 4.57 6.14 15.72
N GLY A 150 3.46 6.07 16.44
CA GLY A 150 3.13 7.06 17.45
C GLY A 150 2.41 8.29 16.88
N SER A 151 1.64 8.94 17.76
CA SER A 151 0.82 10.10 17.35
C SER A 151 1.63 11.30 16.88
N GLU A 152 2.86 11.48 17.36
CA GLU A 152 3.71 12.62 17.01
C GLU A 152 4.16 12.54 15.54
N ILE A 153 4.64 11.38 15.10
CA ILE A 153 5.05 11.15 13.71
C ILE A 153 3.86 11.31 12.76
N VAL A 154 2.72 10.70 13.08
CA VAL A 154 1.51 10.78 12.24
C VAL A 154 1.03 12.23 12.07
N HIS A 155 1.12 13.07 13.10
CA HIS A 155 0.66 14.46 13.04
C HIS A 155 1.78 15.47 12.76
N SER A 156 2.93 15.00 12.28
CA SER A 156 4.14 15.81 12.12
C SER A 156 4.11 16.80 10.95
N GLY A 157 3.23 16.62 9.96
CA GLY A 157 3.33 17.30 8.68
C GLY A 157 4.15 16.55 7.63
N ASN A 158 4.95 15.56 8.02
CA ASN A 158 5.86 14.83 7.13
C ASN A 158 5.43 13.37 6.89
N LEU A 159 4.19 13.03 7.26
CA LEU A 159 3.60 11.73 6.97
C LEU A 159 2.30 11.95 6.20
N SER A 160 2.11 11.20 5.12
CA SER A 160 0.90 11.20 4.30
C SER A 160 0.34 9.78 4.18
N ILE A 161 -0.98 9.66 4.11
CA ILE A 161 -1.69 8.40 3.93
C ILE A 161 -2.54 8.49 2.67
N VAL A 162 -2.20 7.69 1.68
CA VAL A 162 -3.03 7.40 0.51
C VAL A 162 -3.88 6.17 0.84
N TYR A 163 -5.19 6.38 0.98
CA TYR A 163 -6.13 5.35 1.43
C TYR A 163 -7.08 4.91 0.33
N GLU A 164 -7.69 3.74 0.50
CA GLU A 164 -8.62 3.11 -0.46
C GLU A 164 -8.08 3.17 -1.90
N THR A 165 -6.83 2.75 -2.09
CA THR A 165 -6.22 2.63 -3.43
C THR A 165 -6.15 3.96 -4.19
N GLY A 166 -6.10 5.09 -3.48
CA GLY A 166 -5.99 6.41 -4.10
C GLY A 166 -7.29 7.20 -4.15
N ASN A 167 -8.34 6.79 -3.43
CA ASN A 167 -9.56 7.60 -3.31
C ASN A 167 -9.32 8.92 -2.59
N GLY A 168 -8.35 8.97 -1.69
CA GLY A 168 -8.00 10.18 -1.00
C GLY A 168 -6.61 10.16 -0.38
N VAL A 169 -6.17 11.36 -0.01
CA VAL A 169 -4.89 11.60 0.63
C VAL A 169 -5.11 12.36 1.92
N PHE A 170 -4.52 11.86 3.00
CA PHE A 170 -4.56 12.49 4.31
C PHE A 170 -3.15 12.83 4.77
N THR A 171 -2.85 14.12 4.87
CA THR A 171 -1.54 14.65 5.29
C THR A 171 -1.74 15.62 6.47
N PRO A 172 -1.75 15.12 7.71
CA PRO A 172 -1.93 15.95 8.91
C PRO A 172 -1.02 17.17 8.96
N GLY A 173 -1.54 18.31 9.40
CA GLY A 173 -0.74 19.53 9.62
C GLY A 173 -0.71 20.51 8.45
N HIS A 174 -1.38 20.18 7.33
CA HIS A 174 -1.37 20.99 6.10
C HIS A 174 -2.61 21.88 5.93
N GLY A 175 -3.29 22.25 7.01
CA GLY A 175 -4.42 23.18 6.97
C GLY A 175 -5.57 22.66 6.10
N ALA A 176 -6.00 23.46 5.12
CA ALA A 176 -7.05 23.06 4.17
C ALA A 176 -6.64 21.85 3.34
N ASP A 177 -5.33 21.62 3.15
CA ASP A 177 -4.83 20.53 2.35
C ASP A 177 -4.67 19.21 3.13
N THR A 178 -5.02 19.21 4.42
CA THR A 178 -4.91 18.03 5.29
C THR A 178 -5.63 16.80 4.76
N LYS A 179 -6.75 16.99 4.08
CA LYS A 179 -7.55 15.90 3.51
C LYS A 179 -7.95 16.27 2.09
N GLN A 180 -7.43 15.53 1.12
CA GLN A 180 -7.75 15.63 -0.29
C GLN A 180 -8.60 14.45 -0.69
N LEU A 181 -9.78 14.72 -1.26
CA LEU A 181 -10.71 13.72 -1.74
C LEU A 181 -10.55 13.61 -3.25
N LEU A 182 -9.73 12.67 -3.72
CA LEU A 182 -9.41 12.57 -5.15
C LEU A 182 -10.61 12.18 -6.00
N TYR A 183 -11.59 11.49 -5.40
CA TYR A 183 -12.84 11.20 -6.06
C TYR A 183 -13.68 12.46 -6.38
N GLU A 184 -13.44 13.62 -5.76
CA GLU A 184 -14.15 14.86 -6.10
C GLU A 184 -13.79 15.37 -7.51
N ASP A 185 -12.61 15.00 -8.02
CA ASP A 185 -12.14 15.35 -9.35
C ASP A 185 -12.69 14.43 -10.46
N LEU A 186 -13.40 13.36 -10.08
CA LEU A 186 -14.07 12.49 -11.05
C LEU A 186 -15.22 13.21 -11.76
N ASP A 187 -15.51 12.74 -12.97
CA ASP A 187 -16.66 13.22 -13.74
C ASP A 187 -17.95 13.10 -12.92
N ALA A 188 -18.83 14.10 -13.08
CA ALA A 188 -20.10 14.14 -12.36
C ALA A 188 -20.93 12.88 -12.56
N GLU A 189 -20.91 12.33 -13.78
CA GLU A 189 -21.56 11.07 -14.13
C GLU A 189 -21.12 9.90 -13.23
N ILE A 190 -19.82 9.74 -12.99
CA ILE A 190 -19.31 8.66 -12.11
C ILE A 190 -19.70 8.92 -10.67
N ARG A 191 -19.56 10.17 -10.20
CA ARG A 191 -19.96 10.53 -8.82
C ARG A 191 -21.45 10.28 -8.58
N ASP A 192 -22.30 10.61 -9.54
CA ASP A 192 -23.74 10.39 -9.48
C ASP A 192 -24.09 8.90 -9.40
N VAL A 193 -23.39 8.03 -10.15
CA VAL A 193 -23.55 6.56 -10.05
C VAL A 193 -23.22 6.06 -8.65
N PHE A 194 -22.08 6.46 -8.08
CA PHE A 194 -21.68 6.01 -6.74
C PHE A 194 -22.62 6.53 -5.65
N ASP A 195 -23.08 7.77 -5.76
CA ASP A 195 -24.06 8.35 -4.84
C ASP A 195 -25.40 7.59 -4.88
N ASP A 196 -25.88 7.21 -6.08
CA ASP A 196 -27.12 6.42 -6.23
C ASP A 196 -26.95 5.01 -5.66
N VAL A 197 -25.89 4.30 -6.03
CA VAL A 197 -25.58 2.96 -5.50
C VAL A 197 -25.54 3.01 -3.98
N ARG A 198 -24.80 3.96 -3.39
CA ARG A 198 -24.67 4.09 -1.94
C ARG A 198 -25.99 4.43 -1.24
N ALA A 199 -26.83 5.26 -1.86
CA ALA A 199 -28.14 5.60 -1.31
C ALA A 199 -29.09 4.39 -1.25
N ARG A 200 -28.93 3.43 -2.17
CA ARG A 200 -29.85 2.31 -2.38
C ARG A 200 -29.35 0.96 -1.86
N VAL A 201 -28.03 0.77 -1.76
CA VAL A 201 -27.39 -0.53 -1.48
C VAL A 201 -27.96 -1.25 -0.25
N LEU A 202 -28.21 -0.56 0.87
CA LEU A 202 -28.87 -1.18 2.03
C LEU A 202 -30.39 -1.01 2.06
N PRO A 203 -30.98 0.15 1.73
CA PRO A 203 -32.45 0.30 1.78
C PRO A 203 -33.19 -0.68 0.86
N ASP A 204 -32.69 -0.87 -0.36
CA ASP A 204 -33.32 -1.68 -1.40
C ASP A 204 -32.93 -3.16 -1.34
N ALA A 205 -31.92 -3.51 -0.53
CA ALA A 205 -31.44 -4.87 -0.43
C ALA A 205 -32.51 -5.85 0.08
N PRO A 206 -32.51 -7.11 -0.41
CA PRO A 206 -33.27 -8.21 0.15
C PRO A 206 -33.09 -8.35 1.68
N GLU A 207 -34.11 -8.87 2.37
CA GLU A 207 -34.09 -9.01 3.84
C GLU A 207 -32.89 -9.82 4.35
N ASP A 208 -32.51 -10.86 3.63
CA ASP A 208 -31.37 -11.71 3.98
C ASP A 208 -30.05 -10.95 3.85
N LEU A 209 -29.83 -10.19 2.77
CA LEU A 209 -28.64 -9.34 2.62
C LEU A 209 -28.59 -8.21 3.65
N ARG A 210 -29.71 -7.54 3.93
CA ARG A 210 -29.76 -6.45 4.93
C ARG A 210 -29.41 -6.91 6.34
N ARG A 211 -29.67 -8.18 6.68
CA ARG A 211 -29.31 -8.76 7.98
C ARG A 211 -27.96 -9.48 7.95
N GLY A 212 -27.64 -10.09 6.81
CA GLY A 212 -26.48 -10.92 6.60
C GLY A 212 -25.22 -10.13 6.23
N CYS A 213 -25.34 -8.86 5.85
CA CYS A 213 -24.22 -8.00 5.48
C CYS A 213 -24.24 -6.66 6.21
N HIS A 214 -23.13 -5.95 6.13
CA HIS A 214 -22.98 -4.53 6.49
C HIS A 214 -22.13 -3.82 5.44
N LEU A 215 -22.20 -2.48 5.41
CA LEU A 215 -21.30 -1.68 4.59
C LEU A 215 -20.00 -1.41 5.33
N GLN A 216 -18.87 -1.61 4.64
CA GLN A 216 -17.59 -1.10 5.11
C GLN A 216 -17.62 0.43 5.10
N GLY A 217 -16.97 1.05 6.09
CA GLY A 217 -16.91 2.51 6.24
C GLY A 217 -15.98 3.20 5.24
N ASN A 218 -16.09 2.84 3.96
CA ASN A 218 -15.32 3.44 2.88
C ASN A 218 -15.82 4.85 2.57
N GLU A 219 -14.92 5.74 2.16
CA GLU A 219 -15.29 7.11 1.82
C GLU A 219 -15.91 7.23 0.44
N PHE A 220 -15.46 6.44 -0.55
CA PHE A 220 -16.00 6.48 -1.91
C PHE A 220 -16.49 5.12 -2.42
N ASN A 221 -15.67 4.07 -2.29
CA ASN A 221 -16.07 2.72 -2.71
C ASN A 221 -17.32 2.25 -1.95
N VAL A 222 -18.07 1.31 -2.53
CA VAL A 222 -19.23 0.68 -1.89
C VAL A 222 -18.93 -0.80 -1.71
N THR A 223 -18.72 -1.21 -0.46
CA THR A 223 -18.30 -2.58 -0.14
C THR A 223 -19.26 -3.22 0.84
N MET A 224 -19.84 -4.34 0.44
CA MET A 224 -20.65 -5.20 1.30
C MET A 224 -19.78 -6.30 1.90
N LYS A 225 -19.77 -6.38 3.24
CA LYS A 225 -19.07 -7.38 4.05
C LYS A 225 -20.08 -8.28 4.78
N PRO A 226 -19.79 -9.57 5.00
CA PRO A 226 -20.70 -10.48 5.67
C PRO A 226 -20.69 -10.23 7.18
N ASN A 227 -21.83 -10.47 7.84
CA ASN A 227 -21.98 -10.56 9.29
C ASN A 227 -21.68 -11.99 9.79
N TYR A 228 -20.74 -12.67 9.13
CA TYR A 228 -20.28 -14.02 9.42
C TYR A 228 -18.76 -14.03 9.46
N GLU A 229 -18.18 -15.07 10.06
CA GLU A 229 -16.72 -15.25 10.06
C GLU A 229 -16.20 -15.34 8.62
N THR A 230 -15.24 -14.48 8.27
CA THR A 230 -14.57 -14.46 6.96
C THR A 230 -14.04 -15.85 6.60
N GLY A 231 -14.25 -16.29 5.36
CA GLY A 231 -13.86 -17.63 4.89
C GLY A 231 -14.86 -18.74 5.25
N SER A 232 -15.87 -18.47 6.08
CA SER A 232 -16.91 -19.47 6.38
C SER A 232 -17.83 -19.73 5.18
N SER A 233 -18.47 -20.90 5.14
CA SER A 233 -19.41 -21.21 4.05
C SER A 233 -20.59 -20.24 4.00
N ARG A 234 -21.04 -19.74 5.16
CA ARG A 234 -22.09 -18.74 5.26
C ARG A 234 -21.66 -17.37 4.74
N ALA A 235 -20.42 -16.98 5.01
CA ALA A 235 -19.86 -15.76 4.46
C ALA A 235 -19.77 -15.85 2.93
N ARG A 236 -19.39 -17.00 2.38
CA ARG A 236 -19.43 -17.24 0.94
C ARG A 236 -20.84 -17.07 0.37
N GLU A 237 -21.79 -17.86 0.87
CA GLU A 237 -23.18 -17.84 0.38
C GLU A 237 -23.78 -16.43 0.36
N ILE A 238 -23.60 -15.64 1.44
CA ILE A 238 -24.19 -14.30 1.50
C ILE A 238 -23.46 -13.29 0.60
N ILE A 239 -22.15 -13.46 0.36
CA ILE A 239 -21.37 -12.56 -0.48
C ILE A 239 -21.56 -12.86 -1.96
N ASP A 240 -21.79 -14.12 -2.32
CA ASP A 240 -22.21 -14.51 -3.67
C ASP A 240 -23.53 -13.82 -4.03
N ASP A 241 -24.53 -13.88 -3.14
CA ASP A 241 -25.81 -13.18 -3.33
C ASP A 241 -25.63 -11.65 -3.34
N ALA A 242 -24.74 -11.11 -2.50
CA ALA A 242 -24.45 -9.68 -2.45
C ALA A 242 -23.81 -9.18 -3.74
N LEU A 243 -22.88 -9.95 -4.33
CA LEU A 243 -22.24 -9.60 -5.60
C LEU A 243 -23.27 -9.45 -6.72
N VAL A 244 -24.17 -10.42 -6.88
CA VAL A 244 -25.25 -10.35 -7.89
C VAL A 244 -26.11 -9.11 -7.68
N TYR A 245 -26.55 -8.88 -6.44
CA TYR A 245 -27.36 -7.72 -6.09
C TYR A 245 -26.66 -6.38 -6.39
N MET A 246 -25.38 -6.26 -6.05
CA MET A 246 -24.64 -5.03 -6.30
C MET A 246 -24.42 -4.78 -7.79
N ILE A 247 -24.15 -5.81 -8.59
CA ILE A 247 -24.04 -5.68 -10.06
C ILE A 247 -25.38 -5.21 -10.65
N ASP A 248 -26.50 -5.75 -10.17
CA ASP A 248 -27.83 -5.34 -10.62
C ASP A 248 -28.12 -3.87 -10.28
N LEU A 249 -27.79 -3.48 -9.05
CA LEU A 249 -27.95 -2.12 -8.57
C LEU A 249 -27.08 -1.14 -9.38
N LEU A 250 -25.83 -1.52 -9.65
CA LEU A 250 -24.92 -0.75 -10.48
C LEU A 250 -25.47 -0.57 -11.90
N GLY A 251 -26.00 -1.63 -12.51
CA GLY A 251 -26.62 -1.54 -13.84
C GLY A 251 -27.78 -0.53 -13.87
N GLY A 252 -28.62 -0.52 -12.82
CA GLY A 252 -29.68 0.48 -12.66
C GLY A 252 -29.15 1.90 -12.51
N ALA A 253 -28.19 2.11 -11.61
CA ALA A 253 -27.59 3.42 -11.33
C ALA A 253 -26.92 4.01 -12.57
N VAL A 254 -26.17 3.21 -13.33
CA VAL A 254 -25.54 3.64 -14.58
C VAL A 254 -26.59 4.04 -15.61
N ALA A 255 -27.65 3.25 -15.79
CA ALA A 255 -28.72 3.59 -16.74
C ALA A 255 -29.45 4.89 -16.38
N GLU A 256 -29.62 5.18 -15.10
CA GLU A 256 -30.18 6.45 -14.63
C GLU A 256 -29.21 7.63 -14.89
N ALA A 257 -27.91 7.46 -14.60
CA ALA A 257 -26.90 8.50 -14.78
C ALA A 257 -26.73 8.93 -16.25
N VAL A 258 -26.79 7.99 -17.20
CA VAL A 258 -26.70 8.29 -18.64
C VAL A 258 -28.05 8.65 -19.29
N ASP A 259 -29.13 8.80 -18.51
CA ASP A 259 -30.52 9.00 -18.98
C ASP A 259 -30.90 7.99 -20.08
N TRP A 260 -30.58 6.71 -19.85
CA TRP A 260 -30.77 5.67 -20.84
C TRP A 260 -32.26 5.32 -20.98
N SER A 261 -32.87 5.83 -22.04
CA SER A 261 -34.29 5.66 -22.34
C SER A 261 -34.59 4.42 -23.20
N GLY A 262 -33.84 3.31 -23.04
CA GLY A 262 -34.06 2.10 -23.83
C GLY A 262 -35.51 1.60 -23.78
N ASP A 263 -35.97 0.94 -24.86
CA ASP A 263 -37.40 0.70 -25.15
C ASP A 263 -38.14 -0.24 -24.16
N ASP A 264 -37.52 -0.73 -23.08
CA ASP A 264 -38.22 -1.28 -21.91
C ASP A 264 -37.35 -1.10 -20.66
N THR A 265 -37.63 -0.08 -19.86
CA THR A 265 -37.09 0.04 -18.49
C THR A 265 -37.83 -0.87 -17.49
N THR A 266 -38.80 -1.68 -17.95
CA THR A 266 -39.73 -2.41 -17.08
C THR A 266 -40.03 -3.87 -17.45
N GLU A 267 -39.55 -4.40 -18.59
CA GLU A 267 -39.64 -5.84 -18.86
C GLU A 267 -38.51 -6.55 -18.12
N ALA A 268 -38.82 -7.09 -16.93
CA ALA A 268 -37.97 -8.06 -16.26
C ALA A 268 -37.76 -9.26 -17.20
N GLY A 269 -36.50 -9.68 -17.37
CA GLY A 269 -36.17 -10.91 -18.09
C GLY A 269 -36.83 -12.14 -17.45
N ASP A 270 -36.71 -13.30 -18.09
CA ASP A 270 -37.23 -14.57 -17.57
C ASP A 270 -36.63 -14.95 -16.18
N ASP A 271 -35.56 -14.25 -15.77
CA ASP A 271 -34.83 -14.36 -14.50
C ASP A 271 -35.20 -13.28 -13.45
N GLY A 272 -36.09 -12.34 -13.78
CA GLY A 272 -36.54 -11.26 -12.88
C GLY A 272 -35.64 -10.02 -12.84
N ALA A 273 -34.55 -9.96 -13.61
CA ALA A 273 -33.65 -8.80 -13.66
C ALA A 273 -34.13 -7.74 -14.68
N THR A 274 -33.85 -6.45 -14.42
CA THR A 274 -34.07 -5.39 -15.41
C THR A 274 -33.07 -5.50 -16.56
N LYS A 275 -33.39 -4.96 -17.75
CA LYS A 275 -32.44 -4.96 -18.88
C LYS A 275 -31.06 -4.36 -18.52
N PRO A 276 -30.96 -3.22 -17.81
CA PRO A 276 -29.66 -2.68 -17.38
C PRO A 276 -28.87 -3.60 -16.44
N ALA A 277 -29.54 -4.24 -15.48
CA ALA A 277 -28.93 -5.24 -14.60
C ALA A 277 -28.36 -6.41 -15.41
N GLY A 278 -29.11 -6.91 -16.39
CA GLY A 278 -28.65 -7.96 -17.28
C GLY A 278 -27.42 -7.59 -18.10
N TYR A 279 -27.33 -6.34 -18.58
CA TYR A 279 -26.13 -5.85 -19.28
C TYR A 279 -24.92 -5.72 -18.36
N ALA A 280 -25.09 -5.23 -17.13
CA ALA A 280 -24.01 -5.16 -16.15
C ALA A 280 -23.45 -6.56 -15.84
N ARG A 281 -24.33 -7.54 -15.59
CA ARG A 281 -23.92 -8.94 -15.37
C ARG A 281 -23.12 -9.50 -16.56
N ALA A 282 -23.60 -9.29 -17.79
CA ALA A 282 -22.92 -9.77 -18.99
C ALA A 282 -21.54 -9.11 -19.18
N PHE A 283 -21.44 -7.81 -18.88
CA PHE A 283 -20.19 -7.06 -18.94
C PHE A 283 -19.16 -7.62 -17.95
N TYR A 284 -19.46 -7.63 -16.65
CA TYR A 284 -18.50 -8.05 -15.62
C TYR A 284 -18.21 -9.57 -15.64
N ALA A 285 -19.15 -10.41 -16.07
CA ALA A 285 -18.89 -11.84 -16.31
C ALA A 285 -17.90 -12.10 -17.47
N THR A 286 -17.78 -11.16 -18.41
CA THR A 286 -16.80 -11.26 -19.49
C THR A 286 -15.41 -10.87 -19.00
N GLU A 287 -15.33 -9.87 -18.13
CA GLU A 287 -14.06 -9.35 -17.59
C GLU A 287 -13.44 -10.25 -16.54
N ASP A 288 -14.25 -10.85 -15.68
CA ASP A 288 -13.77 -11.64 -14.55
C ASP A 288 -14.41 -13.05 -14.51
N PRO A 289 -13.61 -14.11 -14.74
CA PRO A 289 -14.06 -15.50 -14.65
C PRO A 289 -14.59 -15.91 -13.27
N GLU A 290 -14.13 -15.30 -12.18
CA GLU A 290 -14.62 -15.58 -10.82
C GLU A 290 -16.02 -15.01 -10.64
N ILE A 291 -16.25 -13.75 -11.04
CA ILE A 291 -17.58 -13.12 -11.05
C ILE A 291 -18.54 -13.93 -11.93
N ARG A 292 -18.08 -14.37 -13.11
CA ARG A 292 -18.86 -15.28 -13.96
C ARG A 292 -19.23 -16.56 -13.22
N GLY A 293 -18.28 -17.19 -12.54
CA GLY A 293 -18.51 -18.40 -11.78
C GLY A 293 -19.56 -18.24 -10.68
N VAL A 294 -19.58 -17.11 -9.98
CA VAL A 294 -20.62 -16.76 -9.00
C VAL A 294 -21.97 -16.57 -9.67
N LEU A 295 -22.03 -15.81 -10.76
CA LEU A 295 -23.28 -15.58 -11.51
C LEU A 295 -23.89 -16.89 -12.02
N GLU A 296 -23.07 -17.83 -12.50
CA GLU A 296 -23.53 -19.16 -12.94
C GLU A 296 -24.09 -19.98 -11.78
N GLN A 297 -23.44 -19.94 -10.61
CA GLN A 297 -23.88 -20.67 -9.41
C GLN A 297 -25.18 -20.13 -8.82
N CYS A 298 -25.35 -18.80 -8.79
CA CYS A 298 -26.56 -18.14 -8.33
C CYS A 298 -27.71 -18.21 -9.36
N GLY A 299 -27.47 -18.77 -10.56
CA GLY A 299 -28.46 -18.82 -11.64
C GLY A 299 -28.78 -17.44 -12.24
N ALA A 300 -27.87 -16.47 -12.08
CA ALA A 300 -27.98 -15.09 -12.53
C ALA A 300 -27.19 -14.80 -13.82
N TYR A 301 -26.35 -15.75 -14.26
CA TYR A 301 -25.58 -15.62 -15.50
C TYR A 301 -26.49 -15.57 -16.72
N LEU A 302 -26.28 -14.54 -17.54
CA LEU A 302 -26.94 -14.36 -18.82
C LEU A 302 -25.90 -14.59 -19.92
N ASP A 303 -26.20 -15.51 -20.83
CA ASP A 303 -25.36 -15.77 -22.01
C ASP A 303 -25.61 -14.69 -23.09
N VAL A 304 -25.33 -13.44 -22.72
CA VAL A 304 -25.40 -12.26 -23.58
C VAL A 304 -23.97 -11.87 -23.92
N ASP A 305 -23.69 -11.76 -25.22
CA ASP A 305 -22.37 -11.36 -25.68
C ASP A 305 -22.09 -9.89 -25.29
N ARG A 306 -20.86 -9.60 -24.83
CA ARG A 306 -20.43 -8.23 -24.47
C ARG A 306 -20.73 -7.21 -25.58
N SER A 307 -20.65 -7.58 -26.85
CA SER A 307 -20.98 -6.70 -27.98
C SER A 307 -22.46 -6.29 -28.07
N SER A 308 -23.32 -6.95 -27.30
CA SER A 308 -24.74 -6.61 -27.17
C SER A 308 -25.00 -5.56 -26.09
N VAL A 309 -24.02 -5.25 -25.24
CA VAL A 309 -24.10 -4.17 -24.25
C VAL A 309 -24.09 -2.83 -24.99
N PRO A 310 -25.09 -1.95 -24.80
CA PRO A 310 -25.10 -0.64 -25.42
C PRO A 310 -23.87 0.18 -25.05
N ASN A 311 -23.22 0.81 -26.03
CA ASN A 311 -21.99 1.59 -25.81
C ASN A 311 -22.14 2.62 -24.69
N ALA A 312 -23.26 3.33 -24.60
CA ALA A 312 -23.48 4.32 -23.56
C ALA A 312 -23.40 3.74 -22.12
N LEU A 313 -23.77 2.48 -21.92
CA LEU A 313 -23.61 1.80 -20.64
C LEU A 313 -22.20 1.23 -20.49
N ALA A 314 -21.67 0.63 -21.56
CA ALA A 314 -20.32 0.06 -21.57
C ALA A 314 -19.24 1.12 -21.27
N ASP A 315 -19.36 2.32 -21.83
CA ASP A 315 -18.43 3.43 -21.64
C ASP A 315 -18.30 3.82 -20.14
N VAL A 316 -19.38 3.68 -19.36
CA VAL A 316 -19.37 3.91 -17.91
C VAL A 316 -18.89 2.67 -17.16
N PHE A 317 -19.33 1.46 -17.53
CA PHE A 317 -18.84 0.22 -16.90
C PHE A 317 -17.33 0.03 -17.07
N GLU A 318 -16.73 0.46 -18.18
CA GLU A 318 -15.28 0.44 -18.40
C GLU A 318 -14.48 1.32 -17.44
N ARG A 319 -15.16 2.20 -16.69
CA ARG A 319 -14.56 3.11 -15.69
C ARG A 319 -14.80 2.65 -14.25
N ILE A 320 -15.62 1.62 -14.04
CA ILE A 320 -16.02 1.13 -12.73
C ILE A 320 -15.47 -0.29 -12.56
N ASP A 321 -14.88 -0.54 -11.41
CA ASP A 321 -14.41 -1.85 -11.00
C ASP A 321 -15.47 -2.55 -10.14
N VAL A 322 -15.61 -3.85 -10.32
CA VAL A 322 -16.39 -4.73 -9.44
C VAL A 322 -15.45 -5.83 -8.97
N ALA A 323 -15.15 -5.85 -7.67
CA ALA A 323 -14.24 -6.82 -7.08
C ALA A 323 -15.01 -7.83 -6.21
N TYR A 324 -14.68 -9.11 -6.38
CA TYR A 324 -15.18 -10.21 -5.58
C TYR A 324 -14.05 -10.80 -4.73
N TYR A 325 -14.27 -10.84 -3.41
CA TYR A 325 -13.38 -11.48 -2.47
C TYR A 325 -14.14 -12.65 -1.83
N GLU A 326 -13.85 -13.87 -2.28
CA GLU A 326 -14.58 -15.08 -1.86
C GLU A 326 -14.73 -15.16 -0.34
N ALA A 327 -15.99 -15.24 0.13
CA ALA A 327 -16.33 -15.34 1.54
C ALA A 327 -15.82 -14.19 2.42
N ASP A 328 -15.51 -13.03 1.82
CA ASP A 328 -15.07 -11.83 2.52
C ASP A 328 -15.81 -10.59 2.08
N ALA A 329 -15.89 -10.25 0.80
CA ALA A 329 -16.49 -8.99 0.36
C ALA A 329 -16.94 -9.00 -1.10
N ALA A 330 -17.89 -8.12 -1.41
CA ALA A 330 -18.12 -7.65 -2.77
C ALA A 330 -17.98 -6.12 -2.76
N GLU A 331 -17.26 -5.55 -3.72
CA GLU A 331 -16.92 -4.13 -3.79
C GLU A 331 -17.19 -3.52 -5.17
N ILE A 332 -17.70 -2.27 -5.18
CA ILE A 332 -17.73 -1.39 -6.35
C ILE A 332 -16.75 -0.24 -6.10
N GLY A 333 -15.79 -0.06 -7.01
CA GLY A 333 -14.75 0.98 -6.97
C GLY A 333 -14.58 1.65 -8.34
N SER A 334 -13.80 2.73 -8.42
CA SER A 334 -13.51 3.39 -9.71
C SER A 334 -12.14 2.96 -10.24
N LEU A 335 -12.06 2.65 -11.53
CA LEU A 335 -10.81 2.35 -12.23
C LEU A 335 -9.98 3.60 -12.54
N GLU A 336 -10.58 4.79 -12.39
CA GLU A 336 -9.94 6.09 -12.62
C GLU A 336 -9.17 6.60 -11.40
N LEU A 337 -9.35 5.93 -10.25
CA LEU A 337 -8.61 6.20 -9.03
C LEU A 337 -7.53 5.12 -8.87
N ASP A 338 -6.29 5.54 -8.70
CA ASP A 338 -5.19 4.62 -8.45
C ASP A 338 -4.17 5.16 -7.44
N LYS A 339 -3.34 4.25 -6.92
CA LYS A 339 -2.27 4.59 -5.97
C LYS A 339 -1.29 5.62 -6.57
N VAL A 340 -1.14 5.70 -7.90
CA VAL A 340 -0.21 6.64 -8.53
C VAL A 340 -0.70 8.07 -8.35
N ALA A 341 -1.96 8.36 -8.70
CA ALA A 341 -2.56 9.68 -8.50
C ALA A 341 -2.54 10.08 -7.01
N GLY A 342 -2.80 9.13 -6.12
CA GLY A 342 -2.68 9.31 -4.67
C GLY A 342 -1.26 9.70 -4.23
N VAL A 343 -0.24 8.97 -4.71
CA VAL A 343 1.16 9.26 -4.41
C VAL A 343 1.57 10.62 -4.96
N GLU A 344 1.24 10.95 -6.21
CA GLU A 344 1.54 12.25 -6.81
C GLU A 344 0.94 13.40 -5.99
N ARG A 345 -0.32 13.25 -5.55
CA ARG A 345 -0.97 14.24 -4.70
C ARG A 345 -0.30 14.34 -3.33
N ALA A 346 0.06 13.20 -2.72
CA ALA A 346 0.79 13.18 -1.45
C ALA A 346 2.14 13.89 -1.54
N LEU A 347 2.92 13.63 -2.59
CA LEU A 347 4.21 14.28 -2.83
C LEU A 347 4.05 15.79 -3.01
N SER A 348 3.01 16.22 -3.72
CA SER A 348 2.69 17.65 -3.89
C SER A 348 2.34 18.33 -2.56
N VAL A 349 1.56 17.69 -1.68
CA VAL A 349 1.21 18.26 -0.37
C VAL A 349 2.42 18.27 0.56
N LEU A 350 3.28 17.26 0.48
CA LEU A 350 4.53 17.16 1.24
C LEU A 350 5.66 18.06 0.72
N ASP A 351 5.42 18.84 -0.35
CA ASP A 351 6.41 19.73 -0.98
C ASP A 351 7.66 18.99 -1.52
N VAL A 352 7.46 17.77 -2.04
CA VAL A 352 8.52 16.95 -2.66
C VAL A 352 8.50 17.15 -4.18
N GLU A 353 9.18 18.19 -4.67
CA GLU A 353 9.16 18.58 -6.10
C GLU A 353 9.97 17.63 -7.02
N ASP A 354 11.10 17.10 -6.54
CA ASP A 354 12.00 16.21 -7.29
C ASP A 354 12.20 14.89 -6.53
N PRO A 355 11.20 13.98 -6.57
CA PRO A 355 11.24 12.75 -5.78
C PRO A 355 12.31 11.79 -6.31
N PHE A 356 13.04 11.21 -5.36
CA PHE A 356 13.75 9.94 -5.53
C PHE A 356 13.26 9.02 -4.43
N ALA A 357 12.21 8.25 -4.73
CA ALA A 357 11.44 7.48 -3.77
C ALA A 357 12.02 6.07 -3.57
N LEU A 358 11.89 5.53 -2.36
CA LEU A 358 11.84 4.08 -2.17
C LEU A 358 10.38 3.65 -2.22
N VAL A 359 10.01 2.81 -3.19
CA VAL A 359 8.66 2.23 -3.29
C VAL A 359 8.70 0.78 -2.83
N MET A 360 7.89 0.43 -1.82
CA MET A 360 7.77 -0.94 -1.31
C MET A 360 6.32 -1.42 -1.43
N GLY A 361 6.11 -2.61 -2.02
CA GLY A 361 4.79 -3.20 -2.15
C GLY A 361 4.81 -4.63 -2.68
N ASP A 362 3.67 -5.33 -2.61
CA ASP A 362 3.54 -6.75 -2.98
C ASP A 362 2.50 -6.98 -4.12
N SER A 363 1.60 -6.03 -4.33
CA SER A 363 0.42 -6.20 -5.17
C SER A 363 0.52 -5.52 -6.54
N LYS A 364 -0.41 -5.84 -7.44
CA LYS A 364 -0.57 -5.18 -8.74
C LYS A 364 -0.81 -3.66 -8.63
N SER A 365 -1.46 -3.21 -7.56
CA SER A 365 -1.67 -1.78 -7.34
C SER A 365 -0.36 -1.05 -7.04
N ASP A 366 0.57 -1.72 -6.34
CA ASP A 366 1.89 -1.19 -6.04
C ASP A 366 2.82 -1.22 -7.27
N LEU A 367 2.68 -2.26 -8.11
CA LEU A 367 3.42 -2.34 -9.37
C LEU A 367 3.24 -1.08 -10.22
N ARG A 368 2.02 -0.51 -10.28
CA ARG A 368 1.77 0.74 -11.04
C ARG A 368 2.59 1.91 -10.50
N VAL A 369 2.78 2.00 -9.19
CA VAL A 369 3.62 3.02 -8.54
C VAL A 369 5.10 2.75 -8.81
N MET A 370 5.54 1.48 -8.74
CA MET A 370 6.90 1.07 -9.08
C MET A 370 7.25 1.41 -10.54
N GLU A 371 6.36 1.07 -11.48
CA GLU A 371 6.52 1.41 -12.89
C GLU A 371 6.49 2.93 -13.12
N TRP A 372 5.69 3.68 -12.35
CA TRP A 372 5.68 5.13 -12.42
C TRP A 372 7.01 5.73 -11.97
N VAL A 373 7.59 5.30 -10.84
CA VAL A 373 8.91 5.82 -10.41
C VAL A 373 10.00 5.45 -11.41
N ALA A 374 9.98 4.21 -11.95
CA ALA A 374 10.97 3.76 -12.92
C ALA A 374 10.89 4.56 -14.25
N ARG A 375 9.67 4.83 -14.75
CA ARG A 375 9.46 5.62 -15.97
C ARG A 375 9.91 7.07 -15.84
N ASN A 376 9.87 7.62 -14.62
CA ASN A 376 10.20 9.02 -14.35
C ASN A 376 11.61 9.22 -13.76
N ASP A 377 12.43 8.18 -13.65
CA ASP A 377 13.73 8.21 -12.95
C ASP A 377 13.61 8.81 -11.52
N ALA A 378 12.50 8.45 -10.87
CA ALA A 378 12.01 9.08 -9.65
C ALA A 378 12.10 8.16 -8.43
N GLY A 379 12.84 7.04 -8.52
CA GLY A 379 13.02 6.14 -7.38
C GLY A 379 13.50 4.74 -7.70
N ILE A 380 13.50 3.91 -6.67
CA ILE A 380 13.86 2.50 -6.66
C ILE A 380 12.70 1.69 -6.07
N ALA A 381 12.53 0.45 -6.55
CA ALA A 381 11.45 -0.43 -6.13
C ALA A 381 11.99 -1.63 -5.32
N ALA A 382 11.22 -2.07 -4.33
CA ALA A 382 11.51 -3.25 -3.54
C ALA A 382 10.22 -4.02 -3.23
N ALA A 383 10.32 -5.34 -3.11
CA ALA A 383 9.17 -6.20 -2.87
C ALA A 383 9.51 -7.38 -1.95
N PRO A 384 8.54 -7.88 -1.17
CA PRO A 384 8.75 -9.10 -0.42
C PRO A 384 8.77 -10.32 -1.35
N GLU A 385 9.45 -11.41 -0.98
CA GLU A 385 9.59 -12.63 -1.81
C GLU A 385 8.26 -13.31 -2.19
N HIS A 386 7.17 -12.97 -1.51
CA HIS A 386 5.84 -13.53 -1.75
C HIS A 386 4.89 -12.58 -2.48
N ALA A 387 5.42 -11.47 -2.98
CA ALA A 387 4.69 -10.57 -3.87
C ALA A 387 4.19 -11.31 -5.11
N SER A 388 3.24 -10.68 -5.80
CA SER A 388 2.75 -11.18 -7.09
C SER A 388 3.88 -11.36 -8.11
N GLU A 389 3.72 -12.32 -9.03
CA GLU A 389 4.75 -12.66 -10.03
C GLU A 389 5.18 -11.45 -10.85
N ASP A 390 4.22 -10.63 -11.30
CA ASP A 390 4.48 -9.40 -12.06
C ASP A 390 5.33 -8.39 -11.26
N VAL A 391 5.10 -8.28 -9.94
CA VAL A 391 5.89 -7.42 -9.05
C VAL A 391 7.32 -7.93 -8.90
N LEU A 392 7.48 -9.24 -8.68
CA LEU A 392 8.81 -9.86 -8.56
C LEU A 392 9.59 -9.73 -9.88
N GLU A 393 8.95 -9.93 -11.03
CA GLU A 393 9.59 -9.73 -12.34
C GLU A 393 10.11 -8.30 -12.49
N HIS A 394 9.31 -7.31 -12.10
CA HIS A 394 9.71 -5.90 -12.16
C HIS A 394 10.90 -5.58 -11.23
N VAL A 395 10.86 -6.02 -9.97
CA VAL A 395 11.92 -5.73 -8.98
C VAL A 395 13.22 -6.47 -9.32
N LEU A 396 13.14 -7.72 -9.77
CA LEU A 396 14.31 -8.49 -10.23
C LEU A 396 14.88 -7.94 -11.56
N GLY A 397 14.06 -7.33 -12.40
CA GLY A 397 14.49 -6.68 -13.64
C GLY A 397 15.18 -5.33 -13.43
N SER A 398 15.16 -4.77 -12.22
CA SER A 398 15.64 -3.42 -11.90
C SER A 398 16.82 -3.42 -10.92
N ASP A 399 16.53 -3.31 -9.62
CA ASP A 399 17.52 -3.13 -8.55
C ASP A 399 17.69 -4.38 -7.67
N GLU A 400 16.91 -5.44 -7.93
CA GLU A 400 16.98 -6.73 -7.22
C GLU A 400 16.75 -6.62 -5.70
N LEU A 401 16.00 -5.60 -5.26
CA LEU A 401 15.68 -5.36 -3.85
C LEU A 401 14.51 -6.23 -3.38
N VAL A 402 14.76 -7.52 -3.23
CA VAL A 402 13.79 -8.50 -2.71
C VAL A 402 14.12 -8.84 -1.26
N PHE A 403 13.10 -8.98 -0.40
CA PHE A 403 13.28 -9.28 1.02
C PHE A 403 12.34 -10.35 1.57
N ASP A 404 12.79 -11.05 2.60
CA ASP A 404 12.03 -12.07 3.32
C ASP A 404 10.77 -11.51 4.00
N ARG A 405 9.79 -12.37 4.27
CA ARG A 405 8.58 -12.01 5.04
C ARG A 405 8.95 -11.40 6.40
N GLY A 406 8.45 -10.19 6.66
CA GLY A 406 8.72 -9.46 7.90
C GLY A 406 10.15 -8.89 8.00
N LYS A 407 10.90 -8.85 6.89
CA LYS A 407 12.27 -8.31 6.81
C LYS A 407 12.36 -7.03 5.98
N SER A 408 11.29 -6.24 5.94
CA SER A 408 11.28 -4.92 5.29
C SER A 408 12.41 -4.00 5.79
N VAL A 409 12.83 -4.16 7.05
CA VAL A 409 13.97 -3.45 7.64
C VAL A 409 15.28 -3.61 6.87
N ASP A 410 15.49 -4.73 6.16
CA ASP A 410 16.73 -4.98 5.41
C ASP A 410 16.89 -4.04 4.21
N VAL A 411 15.79 -3.76 3.51
CA VAL A 411 15.75 -2.75 2.44
C VAL A 411 15.91 -1.35 3.04
N LEU A 412 15.20 -1.04 4.12
CA LEU A 412 15.30 0.27 4.79
C LEU A 412 16.73 0.57 5.26
N ARG A 413 17.44 -0.43 5.81
CA ARG A 413 18.86 -0.33 6.20
C ARG A 413 19.78 -0.13 5.00
N THR A 414 19.51 -0.80 3.88
CA THR A 414 20.22 -0.57 2.60
C THR A 414 20.04 0.88 2.13
N VAL A 415 18.81 1.39 2.15
CA VAL A 415 18.51 2.78 1.78
C VAL A 415 19.10 3.79 2.75
N TYR A 416 19.16 3.46 4.04
CA TYR A 416 19.87 4.26 5.03
C TYR A 416 21.35 4.42 4.62
N ALA A 417 22.03 3.32 4.30
CA ALA A 417 23.43 3.37 3.85
C ALA A 417 23.58 4.14 2.52
N LEU A 418 22.67 3.95 1.56
CA LEU A 418 22.64 4.71 0.30
C LEU A 418 22.62 6.23 0.58
N ASN A 419 21.71 6.67 1.45
CA ASN A 419 21.58 8.07 1.82
C ASN A 419 22.83 8.62 2.51
N ARG A 420 23.49 7.80 3.33
CA ARG A 420 24.75 8.18 3.98
C ARG A 420 25.90 8.28 2.97
N PHE A 421 25.98 7.37 1.99
CA PHE A 421 27.00 7.41 0.95
C PHE A 421 26.79 8.56 -0.05
N ALA A 422 25.56 8.84 -0.43
CA ALA A 422 25.22 9.95 -1.33
C ALA A 422 25.58 11.32 -0.74
N ARG A 423 25.65 11.43 0.59
CA ARG A 423 26.07 12.66 1.31
C ARG A 423 27.59 12.80 1.44
N LEU A 424 28.38 11.76 1.14
CA LEU A 424 29.83 11.89 1.13
C LEU A 424 30.23 12.76 -0.07
N GLU A 425 30.97 13.83 0.21
CA GLU A 425 31.62 14.62 -0.83
C GLU A 425 32.43 13.70 -1.77
N ARG A 426 32.38 13.99 -3.07
CA ARG A 426 33.04 13.19 -4.10
C ARG A 426 34.53 13.51 -4.21
#